data_AF-A0A6L7KNG6-F1
#
_entry.id   AF-A0A6L7KNG6-F1
#
_cell.length_a   1.000
_cell.length_b   1.000
_cell.length_c   1.000
_cell.angle_alpha   90.00
_cell.angle_beta   90.00
_cell.angle_gamma   90.00
#
_symmetry.space_group_name_H-M   'P 1'
#
loop_
_entity.id
_entity.type
_entity.pdbx_description
1 polymer ?
#
loop_
_entity_poly.entity_id
_entity_poly.type
_entity_poly.pdbx_seq_one_letter_code
_entity_poly.pdbx_strand_id
1 'polypeptide(L)'
;MVASSRHVLRLALRGEIAPIFGNALFCEYEDVLARDALWNGCPMERGEREALFDALMSVSLWIPVYFLWHPNLADEGDNHVLELAVAGGAESIVTANKRNFRRNSLHFPSIRIESAGEFLERSRP
;
A
#
# COMPACT_ATOMS: atom_id res chain seq x y z
N MET A 1 1.41 15.78 4.75
CA MET A 1 0.86 14.48 4.29
C MET A 1 1.19 14.20 2.83
N VAL A 2 0.76 15.02 1.86
CA VAL A 2 0.99 14.76 0.41
C VAL A 2 2.47 14.69 0.01
N ALA A 3 3.33 15.57 0.55
CA ALA A 3 4.76 15.56 0.25
C ALA A 3 5.46 14.27 0.72
N SER A 4 5.06 13.74 1.88
CA SER A 4 5.62 12.52 2.45
C SER A 4 5.26 11.28 1.61
N SER A 5 4.00 11.14 1.20
CA SER A 5 3.57 10.02 0.35
C SER A 5 4.30 9.98 -0.99
N ARG A 6 4.51 11.16 -1.62
CA ARG A 6 5.31 11.26 -2.86
C ARG A 6 6.78 10.88 -2.65
N HIS A 7 7.34 11.14 -1.48
CA HIS A 7 8.71 10.73 -1.17
C HIS A 7 8.80 9.21 -1.04
N VAL A 8 7.84 8.56 -0.36
CA VAL A 8 7.80 7.09 -0.28
C VAL A 8 7.74 6.45 -1.67
N LEU A 9 6.89 6.96 -2.57
CA LEU A 9 6.88 6.49 -3.97
C LEU A 9 8.22 6.69 -4.67
N ARG A 10 8.91 7.81 -4.41
CA ARG A 10 10.24 8.06 -4.98
C ARG A 10 11.29 7.08 -4.47
N LEU A 11 11.27 6.73 -3.19
CA LEU A 11 12.16 5.70 -2.63
C LEU A 11 11.92 4.36 -3.34
N ALA A 12 10.65 3.99 -3.55
CA ALA A 12 10.29 2.76 -4.25
C ALA A 12 10.81 2.76 -5.69
N LEU A 13 10.52 3.82 -6.46
CA LEU A 13 10.96 3.96 -7.85
C LEU A 13 12.49 4.03 -8.02
N ARG A 14 13.23 4.32 -6.95
CA ARG A 14 14.70 4.28 -6.92
C ARG A 14 15.27 2.94 -6.45
N GLY A 15 14.41 1.99 -6.05
CA GLY A 15 14.82 0.71 -5.48
C GLY A 15 15.39 0.81 -4.07
N GLU A 16 15.19 1.93 -3.37
CA GLU A 16 15.64 2.13 -1.98
C GLU A 16 14.72 1.38 -0.99
N ILE A 17 13.48 1.10 -1.41
CA ILE A 17 12.52 0.24 -0.71
C ILE A 17 11.87 -0.69 -1.74
N ALA A 18 11.40 -1.86 -1.30
CA ALA A 18 10.69 -2.82 -2.14
C ALA A 18 9.21 -2.84 -1.74
N PRO A 19 8.30 -2.21 -2.51
CA PRO A 19 6.87 -2.37 -2.29
C PRO A 19 6.47 -3.83 -2.56
N ILE A 20 5.45 -4.29 -1.84
CA ILE A 20 4.84 -5.60 -2.09
C ILE A 20 3.41 -5.42 -2.56
N PHE A 21 2.98 -6.26 -3.48
CA PHE A 21 1.62 -6.28 -4.00
C PHE A 21 1.08 -7.70 -4.07
N GLY A 22 -0.22 -7.83 -3.91
CA GLY A 22 -0.98 -9.03 -4.24
C GLY A 22 -2.19 -8.64 -5.07
N ASN A 23 -2.92 -9.65 -5.55
CA ASN A 23 -4.04 -9.44 -6.48
C ASN A 23 -5.10 -8.45 -5.97
N ALA A 24 -5.52 -8.58 -4.71
CA ALA A 24 -6.54 -7.70 -4.13
C ALA A 24 -6.09 -6.23 -4.10
N LEU A 25 -4.89 -5.95 -3.57
CA LEU A 25 -4.36 -4.59 -3.51
C LEU A 25 -4.12 -3.99 -4.91
N PHE A 26 -3.70 -4.82 -5.87
CA PHE A 26 -3.58 -4.41 -7.26
C PHE A 26 -4.95 -3.99 -7.84
N CYS A 27 -5.98 -4.81 -7.68
CA CYS A 27 -7.33 -4.50 -8.15
C CYS A 27 -7.91 -3.24 -7.48
N GLU A 28 -7.63 -3.01 -6.19
CA GLU A 28 -8.04 -1.77 -5.52
C GLU A 28 -7.39 -0.52 -6.13
N TYR A 29 -6.11 -0.61 -6.51
CA TYR A 29 -5.42 0.48 -7.19
C TYR A 29 -6.02 0.73 -8.56
N GLU A 30 -6.24 -0.31 -9.37
CA GLU A 30 -6.92 -0.23 -10.67
C GLU A 30 -8.31 0.43 -10.53
N ASP A 31 -9.11 -0.03 -9.57
CA ASP A 31 -10.45 0.50 -9.30
C ASP A 31 -10.40 1.98 -8.91
N VAL A 32 -9.41 2.42 -8.13
CA VAL A 32 -9.24 3.83 -7.74
C VAL A 32 -8.75 4.68 -8.92
N LEU A 33 -7.79 4.18 -9.71
CA LEU A 33 -7.24 4.87 -10.88
C LEU A 33 -8.32 5.06 -11.96
N ALA A 34 -9.24 4.10 -12.10
CA ALA A 34 -10.33 4.16 -13.06
C ALA A 34 -11.45 5.17 -12.72
N ARG A 35 -11.61 5.56 -11.45
CA ARG A 35 -12.69 6.46 -10.99
C ARG A 35 -12.42 7.93 -11.35
N ASP A 36 -12.82 8.36 -12.53
CA ASP A 36 -12.59 9.74 -13.03
C ASP A 36 -12.99 10.84 -12.04
N ALA A 37 -14.05 10.64 -11.26
CA ALA A 37 -14.50 11.60 -10.26
C ALA A 37 -13.45 11.96 -9.20
N LEU A 38 -12.54 11.02 -8.85
CA LEU A 38 -11.44 11.25 -7.90
C LEU A 38 -10.34 12.16 -8.47
N TRP A 39 -10.31 12.33 -9.79
CA TRP A 39 -9.25 13.02 -10.53
C TRP A 39 -9.71 14.35 -11.11
N ASN A 40 -10.93 14.77 -10.81
CA ASN A 40 -11.43 16.09 -11.16
C ASN A 40 -10.52 17.18 -10.57
N GLY A 41 -9.95 18.03 -11.43
CA GLY A 41 -9.01 19.07 -11.03
C GLY A 41 -7.58 18.56 -10.74
N CYS A 42 -7.30 17.27 -10.97
CA CYS A 42 -5.94 16.75 -11.00
C CYS A 42 -5.27 17.18 -12.32
N PRO A 43 -4.04 17.74 -12.28
CA PRO A 43 -3.33 18.10 -13.51
C PRO A 43 -2.79 16.88 -14.26
N MET A 44 -2.80 15.68 -13.66
CA MET A 44 -2.33 14.46 -14.33
C MET A 44 -3.41 13.84 -15.20
N GLU A 45 -3.05 13.55 -16.45
CA GLU A 45 -3.91 12.83 -17.36
C GLU A 45 -4.03 11.34 -16.96
N ARG A 46 -4.99 10.64 -17.56
CA ARG A 46 -5.20 9.20 -17.31
C ARG A 46 -3.95 8.37 -17.62
N GLY A 47 -3.36 8.58 -18.80
CA GLY A 47 -2.16 7.85 -19.22
C GLY A 47 -0.95 8.09 -18.32
N GLU A 48 -0.81 9.29 -17.74
CA GLU A 48 0.28 9.58 -16.78
C GLU A 48 0.08 8.86 -15.45
N ARG A 49 -1.18 8.68 -15.01
CA ARG A 49 -1.52 7.93 -13.80
C ARG A 49 -1.26 6.44 -13.98
N GLU A 50 -1.66 5.90 -15.13
CA GLU A 50 -1.39 4.51 -15.53
C GLU A 50 0.12 4.27 -15.63
N ALA A 51 0.86 5.15 -16.31
CA ALA A 51 2.31 5.04 -16.41
C ALA A 51 3.03 5.10 -15.05
N LEU A 52 2.55 5.93 -14.11
CA LEU A 52 3.09 5.95 -12.75
C LEU A 52 2.81 4.64 -12.00
N PHE A 53 1.61 4.08 -12.18
CA PHE A 53 1.25 2.81 -11.54
C PHE A 53 2.07 1.65 -12.13
N ASP A 54 2.22 1.59 -13.46
CA ASP A 54 3.09 0.62 -14.14
C ASP A 54 4.54 0.71 -13.65
N ALA A 55 5.06 1.93 -13.51
CA ALA A 55 6.41 2.16 -12.98
C ALA A 55 6.55 1.65 -11.54
N LEU A 56 5.57 1.93 -10.68
CA LEU A 56 5.54 1.39 -9.31
C LEU A 56 5.49 -0.15 -9.34
N MET A 57 4.73 -0.73 -10.27
CA MET A 57 4.60 -2.17 -10.38
C MET A 57 5.89 -2.84 -10.86
N SER A 58 6.62 -2.19 -11.76
CA SER A 58 7.91 -2.69 -12.25
C SER A 58 8.99 -2.83 -11.17
N VAL A 59 8.85 -2.11 -10.04
CA VAL A 59 9.79 -2.14 -8.89
C VAL A 59 9.22 -2.88 -7.68
N SER A 60 8.03 -3.47 -7.80
CA SER A 60 7.33 -4.15 -6.71
C SER A 60 7.54 -5.66 -6.74
N LEU A 61 7.44 -6.29 -5.57
CA LEU A 61 7.42 -7.74 -5.43
C LEU A 61 5.98 -8.26 -5.42
N TRP A 62 5.69 -9.26 -6.25
CA TRP A 62 4.39 -9.91 -6.26
C TRP A 62 4.35 -11.04 -5.23
N ILE A 63 3.45 -10.91 -4.25
CA ILE A 63 3.31 -11.86 -3.16
C ILE A 63 1.97 -12.60 -3.30
N PRO A 64 2.00 -13.91 -3.55
CA PRO A 64 0.78 -14.70 -3.57
C PRO A 64 0.28 -14.96 -2.13
N VAL A 65 -0.96 -14.59 -1.86
CA VAL A 65 -1.63 -14.87 -0.58
C VAL A 65 -2.51 -16.10 -0.77
N TYR A 66 -2.02 -17.27 -0.33
CA TYR A 66 -2.69 -18.56 -0.53
C TYR A 66 -3.66 -18.96 0.57
N PHE A 67 -3.57 -18.33 1.74
CA PHE A 67 -4.42 -18.62 2.89
C PHE A 67 -4.95 -17.31 3.44
N LEU A 68 -6.27 -17.11 3.37
CA LEU A 68 -6.96 -16.09 4.15
C LEU A 68 -7.03 -16.61 5.58
N TRP A 69 -6.44 -15.90 6.54
CA TRP A 69 -6.37 -16.41 7.90
C TRP A 69 -7.73 -16.27 8.61
N HIS A 70 -8.67 -15.49 8.04
CA HIS A 70 -10.04 -15.30 8.55
C HIS A 70 -11.10 -15.19 7.44
N PRO A 71 -11.50 -16.30 6.78
CA PRO A 71 -12.48 -16.27 5.68
C PRO A 71 -13.94 -15.96 6.09
N ASN A 72 -14.18 -15.36 7.27
CA ASN A 72 -15.52 -15.22 7.88
C ASN A 72 -15.73 -13.93 8.72
N LEU A 73 -14.91 -12.88 8.58
CA LEU A 73 -15.15 -11.61 9.28
C LEU A 73 -15.85 -10.59 8.37
N ALA A 74 -16.84 -9.87 8.91
CA ALA A 74 -17.68 -8.94 8.14
C ALA A 74 -16.97 -7.64 7.68
N ASP A 75 -15.71 -7.42 8.09
CA ASP A 75 -14.92 -6.23 7.77
C ASP A 75 -13.61 -6.69 7.08
N GLU A 76 -13.72 -7.04 5.80
CA GLU A 76 -12.63 -7.63 4.98
C GLU A 76 -11.72 -6.57 4.31
N GLY A 77 -12.18 -5.33 4.19
CA GLY A 77 -11.59 -4.34 3.29
C GLY A 77 -10.18 -3.87 3.63
N ASP A 78 -9.70 -4.01 4.87
CA ASP A 78 -8.31 -3.71 5.23
C ASP A 78 -7.53 -4.96 5.69
N ASN A 79 -8.20 -6.12 5.80
CA ASN A 79 -7.59 -7.35 6.29
C ASN A 79 -6.59 -7.92 5.27
N HIS A 80 -6.90 -7.86 3.98
CA HIS A 80 -6.01 -8.41 2.95
C HIS A 80 -4.66 -7.68 2.87
N VAL A 81 -4.60 -6.38 3.21
CA VAL A 81 -3.34 -5.63 3.25
C VAL A 81 -2.44 -6.13 4.39
N LEU A 82 -3.03 -6.42 5.55
CA LEU A 82 -2.29 -7.00 6.68
C LEU A 82 -1.83 -8.43 6.36
N GLU A 83 -2.70 -9.25 5.76
CA GLU A 83 -2.35 -10.61 5.34
C GLU A 83 -1.24 -10.61 4.28
N LEU A 84 -1.31 -9.70 3.31
CA LEU A 84 -0.27 -9.47 2.32
C LEU A 84 1.06 -9.09 2.99
N ALA A 85 1.02 -8.17 3.96
CA ALA A 85 2.20 -7.77 4.73
C ALA A 85 2.82 -8.93 5.49
N VAL A 86 2.01 -9.81 6.07
CA VAL A 86 2.48 -11.03 6.75
C VAL A 86 3.08 -12.01 5.75
N ALA A 87 2.38 -12.32 4.66
CA ALA A 87 2.81 -13.27 3.64
C ALA A 87 4.11 -12.81 2.94
N GLY A 88 4.26 -11.51 2.73
CA GLY A 88 5.42 -10.90 2.08
C GLY A 88 6.58 -10.58 3.03
N GLY A 89 6.42 -10.82 4.35
CA GLY A 89 7.43 -10.46 5.34
C GLY A 89 7.71 -8.96 5.41
N ALA A 90 6.70 -8.12 5.19
CA ALA A 90 6.86 -6.67 5.18
C ALA A 90 7.26 -6.14 6.57
N GLU A 91 8.20 -5.20 6.60
CA GLU A 91 8.56 -4.49 7.83
C GLU A 91 7.49 -3.45 8.23
N SER A 92 6.80 -2.88 7.23
CA SER A 92 5.92 -1.74 7.42
C SER A 92 4.71 -1.76 6.49
N ILE A 93 3.56 -1.35 7.05
CA ILE A 93 2.39 -0.89 6.30
C ILE A 93 2.35 0.64 6.41
N VAL A 94 2.58 1.32 5.29
CA VAL A 94 2.55 2.78 5.22
C VAL A 94 1.16 3.26 4.80
N THR A 95 0.43 3.90 5.72
CA THR A 95 -0.97 4.28 5.49
C THR A 95 -1.32 5.67 6.02
N ALA A 96 -2.26 6.35 5.36
CA ALA A 96 -2.86 7.58 5.87
C ALA A 96 -3.92 7.32 6.98
N ASN A 97 -4.45 6.09 7.07
CA ASN A 97 -5.50 5.73 8.02
C ASN A 97 -5.10 4.58 8.95
N LYS A 98 -4.24 4.89 9.94
CA LYS A 98 -3.78 3.92 10.95
C LYS A 98 -4.90 3.32 11.82
N ARG A 99 -6.08 3.94 11.86
CA ARG A 99 -7.20 3.48 12.71
C ARG A 99 -7.79 2.17 12.21
N ASN A 100 -7.76 1.95 10.90
CA ASN A 100 -8.29 0.73 10.28
C ASN A 100 -7.53 -0.51 10.79
N PHE A 101 -6.20 -0.45 10.82
CA PHE A 101 -5.37 -1.55 11.32
C PHE A 101 -5.35 -1.72 12.84
N ARG A 102 -5.81 -0.73 13.61
CA ARG A 102 -5.91 -0.82 15.08
C ARG A 102 -7.14 -1.58 15.57
N ARG A 103 -8.16 -1.71 14.72
CA ARG A 103 -9.40 -2.44 15.03
C ARG A 103 -9.31 -3.92 14.72
N ASN A 104 -8.27 -4.34 13.98
CA ASN A 104 -8.05 -5.74 13.68
C ASN A 104 -7.67 -6.51 14.94
N SER A 105 -8.36 -7.63 15.15
CA SER A 105 -8.10 -8.56 16.24
C SER A 105 -6.74 -9.27 16.14
N LEU A 106 -6.10 -9.22 14.96
CA LEU A 106 -4.75 -9.75 14.74
C LEU A 106 -3.69 -8.67 14.95
N HIS A 107 -2.88 -8.88 15.97
CA HIS A 107 -1.70 -8.07 16.24
C HIS A 107 -0.44 -8.82 15.82
N PHE A 108 0.26 -8.29 14.81
CA PHE A 108 1.56 -8.78 14.37
C PHE A 108 2.66 -7.80 14.82
N PRO A 109 3.36 -8.07 15.94
CA PRO A 109 4.31 -7.11 16.52
C PRO A 109 5.48 -6.75 15.59
N SER A 110 5.78 -7.61 14.62
CA SER A 110 6.86 -7.43 13.64
C SER A 110 6.52 -6.43 12.53
N ILE A 111 5.24 -6.12 12.31
CA ILE A 111 4.80 -5.23 11.21
C ILE A 111 4.46 -3.86 11.80
N ARG A 112 5.15 -2.81 11.34
CA ARG A 112 4.90 -1.43 11.78
C ARG A 112 3.77 -0.81 10.98
N ILE A 113 2.76 -0.30 11.67
CA ILE A 113 1.70 0.50 11.04
C ILE A 113 2.05 1.97 11.23
N GLU A 114 2.47 2.62 10.16
CA GLU A 114 3.02 3.97 10.20
C GLU A 114 2.49 4.86 9.08
N SER A 115 2.48 6.16 9.32
CA SER A 115 2.22 7.14 8.27
C SER A 115 3.47 7.34 7.41
N ALA A 116 3.31 7.89 6.21
CA ALA A 116 4.44 8.21 5.35
C ALA A 116 5.46 9.16 6.03
N GLY A 117 5.03 10.03 6.95
CA GLY A 117 5.94 10.88 7.72
C GLY A 117 6.80 10.08 8.69
N GLU A 118 6.16 9.23 9.50
CA GLU A 118 6.82 8.36 10.48
C GLU A 118 7.80 7.38 9.80
N PHE A 119 7.39 6.78 8.68
CA PHE A 119 8.24 5.91 7.86
C PHE A 119 9.53 6.60 7.42
N LEU A 120 9.42 7.83 6.91
CA LEU A 120 10.56 8.59 6.43
C LEU A 120 11.46 9.07 7.56
N GLU A 121 10.90 9.43 8.73
CA GLU A 121 11.70 9.80 9.90
C GLU A 121 12.53 8.63 10.42
N ARG A 122 11.94 7.44 10.49
CA ARG A 122 12.63 6.20 10.87
C ARG A 122 13.70 5.78 9.87
N SER A 123 13.45 6.01 8.59
CA SER A 123 14.36 5.61 7.50
C SER A 123 15.53 6.58 7.30
N ARG A 124 15.62 7.65 8.11
CA ARG A 124 16.81 8.52 8.11
C ARG A 124 17.99 7.77 8.74
N PRO A 125 19.17 7.80 8.12
CA PRO A 125 20.39 7.28 8.70
C PRO A 125 20.80 8.05 9.97
#